data_AF-A0A416ZL49-F1
#
_entry.id   AF-A0A416ZL49-F1
#
_cell.length_a   1.000
_cell.length_b   1.000
_cell.length_c   1.000
_cell.angle_alpha   90.00
_cell.angle_beta   90.00
_cell.angle_gamma   90.00
#
_symmetry.space_group_name_H-M   'P 1'
#
loop_
_entity.id
_entity.type
_entity.pdbx_description
1 polymer ?
#
loop_
_entity_poly.entity_id
_entity_poly.type
_entity_poly.pdbx_seq_one_letter_code
_entity_poly.pdbx_strand_id
1 'polypeptide(L)'
;MEEITKAEAEKMIFMFLGREVRIKEKEESRISYPARYMRKSELLKMQNPLLGETVLERAEKYAPAGVVRKINPMKKNSPLVFDTVELEKWRAKH
;
A
#
# COMPACT_ATOMS: atom_id res chain seq x y z
N MET A 1 5.39 7.21 29.90
CA MET A 1 4.46 6.10 29.60
C MET A 1 5.33 4.88 29.43
N GLU A 2 5.16 3.86 30.27
CA GLU A 2 5.85 2.57 30.08
C GLU A 2 5.19 1.86 28.90
N GLU A 3 5.99 1.47 27.91
CA GLU A 3 5.53 0.69 26.77
C GLU A 3 5.47 -0.78 27.18
N ILE A 4 4.29 -1.40 27.04
CA ILE A 4 4.13 -2.84 27.32
C ILE A 4 4.53 -3.66 26.10
N THR A 5 5.12 -4.83 26.35
CA THR A 5 5.48 -5.76 25.28
C THR A 5 4.26 -6.49 24.73
N LYS A 6 4.36 -7.02 23.51
CA LYS A 6 3.30 -7.81 22.86
C LYS A 6 2.83 -8.99 23.72
N ALA A 7 3.77 -9.70 24.35
CA ALA A 7 3.47 -10.85 25.20
C ALA A 7 2.72 -10.43 26.48
N GLU A 8 3.07 -9.29 27.06
CA GLU A 8 2.36 -8.73 28.21
C GLU A 8 0.95 -8.29 27.83
N ALA A 9 0.77 -7.67 26.67
CA ALA A 9 -0.54 -7.30 26.15
C ALA A 9 -1.44 -8.53 25.90
N GLU A 10 -0.92 -9.58 25.25
CA GLU A 10 -1.64 -10.84 25.04
C GLU A 10 -2.06 -11.49 26.37
N LYS A 11 -1.17 -11.47 27.37
CA LYS A 11 -1.43 -12.00 28.71
C LYS A 11 -2.48 -11.20 29.46
N MET A 12 -2.43 -9.86 29.38
CA MET A 12 -3.45 -8.99 29.99
C MET A 12 -4.82 -9.20 29.34
N ILE A 13 -4.88 -9.34 28.01
CA ILE A 13 -6.15 -9.62 27.30
C ILE A 13 -6.68 -11.01 27.68
N PHE A 14 -5.82 -12.01 27.80
CA PHE A 14 -6.21 -13.33 28.30
C PHE A 14 -6.80 -13.25 29.71
N MET A 15 -6.14 -12.53 30.63
CA MET A 15 -6.65 -12.35 32.00
C MET A 15 -8.00 -11.64 32.04
N PHE A 16 -8.26 -10.71 31.13
CA PHE A 16 -9.51 -9.95 31.09
C PHE A 16 -10.66 -10.69 30.40
N LEU A 17 -10.37 -11.45 29.33
CA LEU A 17 -11.39 -12.09 28.48
C LEU A 17 -11.48 -13.62 28.66
N GLY A 18 -10.55 -14.25 29.37
CA GLY A 18 -10.50 -15.70 29.57
C GLY A 18 -10.23 -16.51 28.29
N ARG A 19 -9.78 -15.86 27.20
CA ARG A 19 -9.52 -16.48 25.90
C ARG A 19 -8.12 -16.14 25.40
N GLU A 20 -7.44 -17.13 24.83
CA GLU A 20 -6.15 -16.90 24.19
C GLU A 20 -6.34 -16.04 22.94
N VAL A 21 -5.58 -14.95 22.89
CA VAL A 21 -5.50 -14.07 21.72
C VAL A 21 -4.05 -14.02 21.26
N ARG A 22 -3.85 -14.14 19.95
CA ARG A 22 -2.57 -13.84 19.30
C ARG A 22 -2.71 -12.51 18.57
N ILE A 23 -1.99 -11.50 19.03
CA ILE A 23 -1.83 -10.25 18.32
C ILE A 23 -0.96 -10.59 17.10
N LYS A 24 -1.55 -10.69 15.92
CA LYS A 24 -0.74 -10.75 14.70
C LYS A 24 -0.23 -9.34 14.41
N GLU A 25 1.07 -9.21 14.18
CA GLU A 25 1.56 -8.01 13.53
C GLU A 25 0.86 -7.93 12.18
N LYS A 26 0.40 -6.73 11.81
CA LYS A 26 -0.19 -6.51 10.50
C LYS A 26 0.92 -6.78 9.49
N GLU A 27 0.98 -7.98 8.93
CA GLU A 27 1.78 -8.24 7.73
C GLU A 27 1.26 -7.27 6.69
N GLU A 28 1.96 -6.14 6.52
CA GLU A 28 1.72 -5.23 5.41
C GLU A 28 1.88 -6.09 4.16
N SER A 29 0.75 -6.44 3.53
CA SER A 29 0.73 -7.27 2.34
C SER A 29 1.37 -6.45 1.22
N ARG A 30 2.71 -6.46 1.19
CA ARG A 30 3.54 -5.64 0.33
C ARG A 30 3.60 -6.26 -1.04
N ILE A 31 3.28 -5.46 -2.05
CA ILE A 31 3.43 -5.87 -3.44
C ILE A 31 4.92 -5.76 -3.80
N SER A 32 5.47 -6.83 -4.38
CA SER A 32 6.80 -6.79 -4.99
C SER A 32 6.67 -6.28 -6.43
N TYR A 33 7.22 -5.09 -6.70
CA TYR A 33 7.18 -4.47 -8.01
C TYR A 33 8.48 -4.73 -8.79
N PRO A 34 8.42 -5.05 -10.10
CA PRO A 34 9.61 -5.25 -10.93
C PRO A 34 10.50 -4.02 -11.08
N ALA A 35 9.92 -2.82 -11.00
CA ALA A 35 10.64 -1.56 -11.17
C ALA A 35 10.07 -0.47 -10.26
N ARG A 36 10.86 0.57 -10.02
CA ARG A 36 10.43 1.75 -9.27
C ARG A 36 9.39 2.57 -10.03
N TYR A 37 9.54 2.67 -11.34
CA TYR A 37 8.66 3.48 -12.19
C TYR A 37 7.98 2.58 -13.20
N MET A 38 6.65 2.51 -13.16
CA MET A 38 5.86 1.62 -14.00
C MET A 38 4.65 2.34 -14.58
N ARG A 39 4.20 1.94 -15.77
CA ARG A 39 2.95 2.42 -16.37
C ARG A 39 1.75 1.63 -15.84
N LYS A 40 0.54 2.21 -15.94
CA LYS A 40 -0.72 1.52 -15.57
C LYS A 40 -0.82 0.13 -16.22
N SER A 41 -0.51 0.02 -17.51
CA SER A 41 -0.57 -1.25 -18.23
C SER A 41 0.43 -2.30 -17.73
N GLU A 42 1.60 -1.90 -17.22
CA GLU A 42 2.58 -2.81 -16.65
C GLU A 42 2.13 -3.30 -15.27
N LEU A 43 1.56 -2.41 -14.46
CA LEU A 43 0.99 -2.74 -13.15
C LEU A 43 -0.20 -3.69 -13.29
N LEU A 44 -1.09 -3.47 -14.25
CA LEU A 44 -2.22 -4.36 -14.52
C LEU A 44 -1.79 -5.76 -15.01
N LYS A 45 -0.69 -5.85 -15.77
CA LYS A 45 -0.13 -7.13 -16.22
C LYS A 45 0.39 -8.00 -15.09
N MET A 46 0.70 -7.42 -13.93
CA MET A 46 1.11 -8.20 -12.75
C MET A 46 -0.04 -9.05 -12.20
N GLN A 47 -1.29 -8.75 -12.56
CA GLN A 47 -2.49 -9.44 -12.08
C GLN A 47 -2.52 -9.58 -10.55
N ASN A 48 -2.01 -8.58 -9.84
CA ASN A 48 -1.93 -8.62 -8.39
C ASN A 48 -3.32 -8.31 -7.81
N PRO A 49 -3.88 -9.17 -6.93
CA PRO A 49 -5.23 -8.99 -6.38
C PRO A 49 -5.36 -7.70 -5.54
N LEU A 50 -4.25 -7.18 -5.01
CA LEU A 50 -4.21 -5.96 -4.22
C LEU A 50 -4.08 -4.69 -5.09
N LEU A 51 -3.82 -4.83 -6.38
CA LEU A 51 -3.58 -3.74 -7.32
C LEU A 51 -4.37 -3.92 -8.61
N GLY A 52 -5.69 -3.79 -8.48
CA GLY A 52 -6.62 -3.83 -9.61
C GLY A 52 -6.79 -2.49 -10.32
N GLU A 53 -7.55 -2.51 -11.42
CA GLU A 53 -7.83 -1.33 -12.25
C GLU A 53 -8.46 -0.19 -11.47
N THR A 54 -9.44 -0.48 -10.61
CA THR A 54 -10.11 0.54 -9.79
C THR A 54 -9.14 1.26 -8.84
N VAL A 55 -8.12 0.57 -8.32
CA VAL A 55 -7.11 1.18 -7.43
C VAL A 55 -6.25 2.15 -8.23
N LEU A 56 -5.79 1.72 -9.41
CA LEU A 56 -4.96 2.56 -10.29
C LEU A 56 -5.73 3.77 -10.82
N GLU A 57 -7.02 3.63 -11.16
CA GLU A 57 -7.86 4.76 -11.56
C GLU A 57 -8.09 5.78 -10.45
N ARG A 58 -8.30 5.31 -9.21
CA ARG A 58 -8.35 6.21 -8.05
C ARG A 58 -7.02 6.92 -7.86
N ALA A 59 -5.90 6.22 -8.03
CA ALA A 59 -4.58 6.83 -7.93
C ALA A 59 -4.37 7.90 -9.01
N GLU A 60 -4.76 7.65 -10.26
CA GLU A 60 -4.66 8.65 -11.35
C GLU A 60 -5.47 9.92 -11.06
N LYS A 61 -6.63 9.77 -10.40
CA LYS A 61 -7.54 10.89 -10.15
C LYS A 61 -7.25 11.65 -8.86
N TYR A 62 -6.82 10.95 -7.81
CA TYR A 62 -6.76 11.50 -6.45
C TYR A 62 -5.38 11.42 -5.80
N ALA A 63 -4.45 10.61 -6.32
CA ALA A 63 -3.14 10.52 -5.71
C ALA A 63 -2.29 11.76 -6.03
N PRO A 64 -1.39 12.16 -5.12
CA PRO A 64 -0.49 13.28 -5.36
C PRO A 64 0.52 12.97 -6.47
N ALA A 65 1.15 14.01 -7.01
CA ALA A 65 2.14 13.90 -8.09
C ALA A 65 3.38 13.04 -7.74
N GLY A 66 3.63 12.80 -6.45
CA GLY A 66 4.65 11.87 -5.98
C GLY A 66 4.32 10.40 -6.27
N VAL A 67 3.04 10.06 -6.37
CA VAL A 67 2.55 8.70 -6.65
C VAL A 67 2.37 8.50 -8.15
N VAL A 68 1.67 9.42 -8.82
CA VAL A 68 1.40 9.35 -10.27
C VAL A 68 1.74 10.68 -10.93
N ARG A 69 2.51 10.65 -12.01
CA ARG A 69 2.87 11.85 -12.77
C ARG A 69 3.01 11.58 -14.25
N LYS A 70 2.92 12.63 -15.05
CA LYS A 70 3.30 12.56 -16.47
C LYS A 70 4.81 12.37 -16.60
N ILE A 71 5.24 11.58 -17.58
CA ILE A 71 6.65 11.44 -17.93
C ILE A 71 7.21 12.81 -18.37
N ASN A 72 6.44 13.54 -19.18
CA ASN A 72 6.76 14.90 -19.59
C ASN A 72 5.57 15.83 -19.25
N PRO A 73 5.68 16.65 -18.19
CA PRO A 73 4.63 17.57 -17.77
C PRO A 73 4.23 18.60 -18.84
N MET A 74 5.15 18.99 -19.73
CA MET A 74 4.91 19.99 -20.77
C MET A 74 4.05 19.47 -21.92
N LYS A 75 3.99 18.14 -22.12
CA LYS A 75 3.21 17.52 -23.19
C LYS A 75 1.82 17.13 -22.68
N LYS A 76 0.76 17.69 -23.29
CA LYS A 76 -0.64 17.44 -22.91
C LYS A 76 -0.96 15.95 -22.79
N ASN A 77 -0.57 15.15 -23.79
CA ASN A 77 -0.85 13.72 -23.89
C ASN A 77 0.34 12.83 -23.46
N SER A 78 1.24 13.34 -22.62
CA SER A 78 2.33 12.51 -22.11
C SER A 78 1.78 11.36 -21.27
N PRO A 79 2.32 10.14 -21.43
CA PRO A 79 1.93 9.00 -20.61
C PRO A 79 2.16 9.25 -19.12
N LEU A 80 1.33 8.63 -18.28
CA LEU A 80 1.49 8.61 -16.84
C LEU A 80 2.45 7.49 -16.41
N VAL A 81 3.17 7.74 -15.33
CA VAL A 81 4.05 6.80 -14.66
C VAL A 81 3.79 6.85 -13.16
N PHE A 82 3.82 5.68 -12.54
CA PHE A 82 3.60 5.46 -11.12
C PHE A 82 4.95 5.22 -10.44
N ASP A 83 5.23 5.92 -9.33
CA ASP A 83 6.32 5.55 -8.42
C ASP A 83 5.79 4.45 -7.50
N THR A 84 6.25 3.22 -7.68
CA THR A 84 5.71 2.04 -7.00
C THR A 84 5.93 2.06 -5.50
N VAL A 85 6.96 2.78 -5.02
CA VAL A 85 7.22 2.96 -3.59
C VAL A 85 6.18 3.87 -2.97
N GLU A 86 5.90 5.00 -3.63
CA GLU A 86 4.89 5.94 -3.13
C GLU A 86 3.47 5.44 -3.36
N LEU A 87 3.22 4.68 -4.44
CA LEU A 87 1.97 3.99 -4.69
C LEU A 87 1.63 3.02 -3.56
N GLU A 88 2.60 2.23 -3.11
CA GLU A 88 2.38 1.28 -2.03
C GLU A 88 2.07 1.99 -0.70
N LYS A 89 2.79 3.07 -0.38
CA LYS A 89 2.49 3.90 0.80
C LYS A 89 1.12 4.54 0.72
N TRP A 90 0.71 4.99 -0.47
CA TRP A 90 -0.60 5.60 -0.68
C TRP A 90 -1.72 4.57 -0.56
N ARG A 91 -1.57 3.41 -1.20
CA ARG A 91 -2.50 2.27 -1.14
C ARG A 91 -2.67 1.72 0.27
N ALA A 92 -1.60 1.67 1.07
CA ALA A 92 -1.70 1.20 2.45
C ALA A 92 -2.56 2.10 3.35
N LYS A 93 -2.83 3.35 2.92
CA LYS A 93 -3.59 4.36 3.65
C LYS A 93 -5.03 4.58 3.14
N HIS A 94 -5.38 4.07 1.96
CA HIS A 94 -6.66 4.34 1.26
C HIS A 94 -7.33 3.04 0.78
#